data_AF-A0A815IB77-F1
#
_entry.id   AF-A0A815IB77-F1
#
_cell.length_a   1.000
_cell.length_b   1.000
_cell.length_c   1.000
_cell.angle_alpha   90.00
_cell.angle_beta   90.00
_cell.angle_gamma   90.00
#
_symmetry.space_group_name_H-M   'P 1'
#
loop_
_entity.id
_entity.type
_entity.pdbx_description
1 polymer ?
#
loop_
_entity_poly.entity_id
_entity_poly.type
_entity_poly.pdbx_seq_one_letter_code
_entity_poly.pdbx_strand_id
1 'polypeptide(L)'
;MVSRRGIVTYDFNNDNIMDLAVVNLDEQTVTMIIGNRNGTFTIQMQYSVGSAPRELTFSGFNNDNKLDIFVADTGGSNIILLLGNGDGTLRDRVTYTIDTPSTFMISMKFSLILRLIQNKSAFTFICLSLGENIAKMSEELILYHYPQSPFAEKIRMAMGLKKLNWRPVTVDRVPPRSYLEILTGGYRRIPVLQVGADIYCDTHLIIRTLDRLRPDAPALLSNRMAQPLCWWWDKTMFPLLFKLLIGLRGDKLPREWLDDRQKFAPQLSLKKEDNEKDIPLIVQQMNAHLAWLGNMLDDDREFLLEGSSPSAFDITVYHILWAMKTNFEQETKNLLPCLTQAKFISWFDRIAAFGHGASNEISSEEAFEIAKQTEPIYIENKTANEWNVGQRLRITPDDMGRVPVEGTFIAANDYEIVLRLSNEKTGNINVHFPRAGFDVIAV
;
A
#
# COMPACT_ATOMS: atom_id res chain seq x y z
N MET A 1 -25.13 -22.05 23.55
CA MET A 1 -24.74 -21.23 22.39
C MET A 1 -23.30 -20.81 22.63
N VAL A 2 -22.34 -21.39 21.91
CA VAL A 2 -20.91 -21.16 22.14
C VAL A 2 -20.53 -19.79 21.62
N SER A 3 -20.02 -18.92 22.49
CA SER A 3 -19.47 -17.60 22.15
C SER A 3 -18.12 -17.78 21.43
N ARG A 4 -18.14 -18.04 20.11
CA ARG A 4 -16.92 -18.18 19.30
C ARG A 4 -16.41 -16.82 18.82
N ARG A 5 -15.24 -16.41 19.27
CA ARG A 5 -14.43 -15.37 18.61
C ARG A 5 -13.05 -15.98 18.40
N GLY A 6 -12.65 -16.18 17.15
CA GLY A 6 -11.40 -16.83 16.72
C GLY A 6 -11.60 -18.16 15.99
N ILE A 7 -11.51 -18.14 14.66
CA ILE A 7 -11.40 -19.33 13.80
C ILE A 7 -10.34 -19.05 12.74
N VAL A 8 -9.48 -20.03 12.49
CA VAL A 8 -8.58 -19.99 11.32
C VAL A 8 -8.76 -21.25 10.49
N THR A 9 -8.45 -21.13 9.21
CA THR A 9 -8.58 -22.21 8.22
C THR A 9 -7.26 -22.40 7.50
N TYR A 10 -6.73 -23.61 7.51
CA TYR A 10 -5.52 -23.99 6.77
C TYR A 10 -5.42 -25.52 6.67
N ASP A 11 -4.56 -26.05 5.80
CA ASP A 11 -4.21 -27.47 5.75
C ASP A 11 -3.19 -27.81 6.85
N PHE A 12 -3.67 -28.23 8.03
CA PHE A 12 -2.84 -28.45 9.23
C PHE A 12 -2.18 -29.83 9.26
N ASN A 13 -2.61 -30.74 8.39
CA ASN A 13 -2.09 -32.11 8.29
C ASN A 13 -1.37 -32.41 6.94
N ASN A 14 -1.28 -31.43 6.05
CA ASN A 14 -0.68 -31.50 4.71
C ASN A 14 -1.36 -32.51 3.76
N ASP A 15 -2.68 -32.72 3.88
CA ASP A 15 -3.45 -33.60 2.99
C ASP A 15 -4.08 -32.88 1.78
N ASN A 16 -3.81 -31.59 1.63
CA ASN A 16 -4.40 -30.66 0.66
C ASN A 16 -5.91 -30.45 0.82
N ILE A 17 -6.44 -30.61 2.03
CA ILE A 17 -7.81 -30.32 2.42
C ILE A 17 -7.78 -29.24 3.51
N MET A 18 -8.75 -28.33 3.46
CA MET A 18 -8.82 -27.26 4.47
C MET A 18 -9.35 -27.80 5.79
N ASP A 19 -8.59 -27.55 6.85
CA ASP A 19 -8.93 -27.83 8.23
C ASP A 19 -9.29 -26.54 8.99
N LEU A 20 -9.76 -26.68 10.23
CA LEU A 20 -10.12 -25.57 11.11
C LEU A 20 -9.43 -25.69 12.46
N ALA A 21 -8.98 -24.56 12.99
CA ALA A 21 -8.71 -24.41 14.41
C ALA A 21 -9.63 -23.35 15.01
N VAL A 22 -10.33 -23.71 16.09
CA VAL A 22 -11.37 -22.87 16.70
C VAL A 22 -11.04 -22.66 18.16
N VAL A 23 -11.08 -21.42 18.63
CA VAL A 23 -10.97 -21.13 20.06
C VAL A 23 -12.35 -21.09 20.70
N ASN A 24 -12.45 -21.69 21.88
CA ASN A 24 -13.64 -21.81 22.68
C ASN A 24 -13.40 -21.09 24.00
N LEU A 25 -14.03 -19.92 24.15
CA LEU A 25 -13.85 -19.07 25.32
C LEU A 25 -14.39 -19.72 26.60
N ASP A 26 -15.61 -20.27 26.52
CA ASP A 26 -16.32 -20.82 27.68
C ASP A 26 -15.65 -22.12 28.17
N GLU A 27 -15.21 -22.95 27.22
CA GLU A 27 -14.50 -24.21 27.49
C GLU A 27 -13.00 -24.04 27.71
N GLN A 28 -12.44 -22.82 27.51
CA GLN A 28 -11.01 -22.52 27.63
C GLN A 28 -10.14 -23.46 26.79
N THR A 29 -10.53 -23.72 25.54
CA THR A 29 -9.85 -24.67 24.65
C THR A 29 -9.63 -24.13 23.23
N VAL A 30 -8.67 -24.71 22.52
CA VAL A 30 -8.63 -24.71 21.05
C VAL A 30 -9.02 -26.10 20.57
N THR A 31 -9.94 -26.18 19.62
CA THR A 31 -10.34 -27.41 18.95
C THR A 31 -9.73 -27.47 17.57
N MET A 32 -9.00 -28.54 17.28
CA MET A 32 -8.55 -28.91 15.94
C MET A 32 -9.63 -29.76 15.25
N ILE A 33 -9.99 -29.39 14.03
CA ILE A 33 -11.06 -30.01 13.25
C ILE A 33 -10.56 -30.24 11.82
N ILE A 34 -10.55 -31.49 11.37
CA ILE A 34 -9.99 -31.92 10.08
C ILE A 34 -11.07 -32.06 9.01
N GLY A 35 -10.77 -31.61 7.80
CA GLY A 35 -11.65 -31.72 6.64
C GLY A 35 -11.60 -33.10 5.98
N ASN A 36 -12.75 -33.69 5.67
CA ASN A 36 -12.83 -35.05 5.10
C ASN A 36 -13.02 -35.07 3.56
N ARG A 37 -12.69 -33.98 2.84
CA ARG A 37 -12.88 -33.76 1.37
C ARG A 37 -14.32 -33.80 0.83
N ASN A 38 -15.25 -34.45 1.54
CA ASN A 38 -16.67 -34.56 1.20
C ASN A 38 -17.53 -33.42 1.79
N GLY A 39 -16.89 -32.32 2.23
CA GLY A 39 -17.54 -31.20 2.89
C GLY A 39 -17.91 -31.44 4.36
N THR A 40 -17.52 -32.59 4.94
CA THR A 40 -17.69 -32.85 6.38
C THR A 40 -16.39 -32.62 7.15
N PHE A 41 -16.53 -32.47 8.47
CA PHE A 41 -15.44 -32.16 9.39
C PHE A 41 -15.43 -33.13 10.56
N THR A 42 -14.24 -33.56 10.96
CA THR A 42 -14.02 -34.44 12.12
C THR A 42 -13.29 -33.68 13.21
N ILE A 43 -13.83 -33.63 14.42
CA ILE A 43 -13.08 -33.10 15.57
C ILE A 43 -11.93 -34.04 15.86
N GLN A 44 -10.70 -33.54 15.74
CA GLN A 44 -9.51 -34.35 15.99
C GLN A 44 -9.10 -34.33 17.45
N MET A 45 -8.87 -33.13 18.02
CA MET A 45 -8.46 -33.00 19.42
C MET A 45 -8.79 -31.61 19.98
N GLN A 46 -8.92 -31.52 21.30
CA GLN A 46 -9.07 -30.27 22.04
C GLN A 46 -7.87 -30.05 22.96
N TYR A 47 -7.40 -28.80 23.01
CA TYR A 47 -6.24 -28.39 23.80
C TYR A 47 -6.63 -27.29 24.77
N SER A 48 -6.44 -27.52 26.06
CA SER A 48 -6.73 -26.50 27.09
C SER A 48 -5.78 -25.32 26.96
N VAL A 49 -6.36 -24.12 26.88
CA VAL A 49 -5.65 -22.86 26.68
C VAL A 49 -6.20 -21.79 27.61
N GLY A 50 -5.34 -21.28 28.50
CA GLY A 50 -5.58 -20.05 29.22
C GLY A 50 -6.88 -20.01 30.02
N SER A 51 -7.29 -18.81 30.44
CA SER A 51 -8.51 -18.61 31.25
C SER A 51 -9.60 -17.83 30.51
N ALA A 52 -9.23 -17.00 29.55
CA ALA A 52 -10.15 -16.35 28.62
C ALA A 52 -9.50 -16.23 27.22
N PRO A 53 -9.36 -17.35 26.50
CA PRO A 53 -8.77 -17.37 25.17
C PRO A 53 -9.73 -16.74 24.16
N ARG A 54 -9.24 -15.80 23.33
CA ARG A 54 -10.09 -14.94 22.50
C ARG A 54 -9.75 -14.84 21.03
N GLU A 55 -8.50 -15.10 20.67
CA GLU A 55 -8.05 -15.01 19.29
C GLU A 55 -6.98 -16.06 19.07
N LEU A 56 -6.86 -16.53 17.84
CA LEU A 56 -5.83 -17.49 17.46
C LEU A 56 -5.28 -17.17 16.06
N THR A 57 -4.04 -17.56 15.82
CA THR A 57 -3.39 -17.58 14.50
C THR A 57 -2.44 -18.77 14.43
N PHE A 58 -1.86 -19.00 13.26
CA PHE A 58 -0.85 -20.01 13.06
C PHE A 58 0.39 -19.45 12.35
N SER A 59 1.54 -20.09 12.54
CA SER A 59 2.80 -19.80 11.85
C SER A 59 3.77 -20.97 12.04
N GLY A 60 4.72 -21.17 11.12
CA GLY A 60 5.84 -22.11 11.31
C GLY A 60 6.90 -21.48 12.21
N PHE A 61 6.69 -21.48 13.53
CA PHE A 61 7.48 -20.69 14.47
C PHE A 61 8.89 -21.22 14.68
N ASN A 62 9.04 -22.54 14.70
CA ASN A 62 10.32 -23.20 14.95
C ASN A 62 11.04 -23.64 13.66
N ASN A 63 10.50 -23.29 12.48
CA ASN A 63 10.99 -23.70 11.15
C ASN A 63 11.13 -25.23 10.97
N ASP A 64 10.29 -26.04 11.60
CA ASP A 64 10.28 -27.50 11.44
C ASP A 64 9.38 -28.00 10.30
N ASN A 65 8.95 -27.08 9.42
CA ASN A 65 7.97 -27.29 8.35
C ASN A 65 6.57 -27.73 8.83
N LYS A 66 6.23 -27.50 10.10
CA LYS A 66 4.90 -27.73 10.65
C LYS A 66 4.33 -26.39 11.14
N LEU A 67 3.01 -26.30 11.12
CA LEU A 67 2.33 -25.10 11.60
C LEU A 67 2.05 -25.18 13.09
N ASP A 68 2.51 -24.17 13.81
CA ASP A 68 2.24 -23.98 15.23
C ASP A 68 1.07 -23.02 15.41
N ILE A 69 0.35 -23.14 16.53
CA ILE A 69 -0.81 -22.30 16.85
C ILE A 69 -0.48 -21.38 18.02
N PHE A 70 -0.86 -20.11 17.87
CA PHE A 70 -0.77 -19.10 18.90
C PHE A 70 -2.17 -18.71 19.35
N VAL A 71 -2.35 -18.54 20.65
CA VAL A 71 -3.62 -18.17 21.27
C VAL A 71 -3.43 -16.98 22.19
N ALA A 72 -4.26 -15.94 22.02
CA ALA A 72 -4.34 -14.81 22.94
C ALA A 72 -5.23 -15.18 24.13
N ASP A 73 -4.65 -15.31 25.33
CA ASP A 73 -5.38 -15.47 26.59
C ASP A 73 -5.50 -14.12 27.32
N THR A 74 -6.64 -13.47 27.13
CA THR A 74 -6.91 -12.16 27.74
C THR A 74 -7.17 -12.21 29.23
N GLY A 75 -7.56 -13.36 29.77
CA GLY A 75 -7.87 -13.53 31.19
C GLY A 75 -6.60 -13.66 32.03
N GLY A 76 -5.59 -14.33 31.48
CA GLY A 76 -4.29 -14.51 32.12
C GLY A 76 -3.21 -13.52 31.68
N SER A 77 -3.51 -12.59 30.76
CA SER A 77 -2.52 -11.74 30.09
C SER A 77 -1.37 -12.55 29.47
N ASN A 78 -1.69 -13.64 28.77
CA ASN A 78 -0.70 -14.54 28.18
C ASN A 78 -0.90 -14.72 26.68
N ILE A 79 0.19 -15.04 25.98
CA ILE A 79 0.15 -15.73 24.69
C ILE A 79 0.54 -17.18 24.90
N ILE A 80 -0.25 -18.09 24.35
CA ILE A 80 -0.03 -19.52 24.46
C ILE A 80 0.34 -20.05 23.08
N LEU A 81 1.51 -20.67 22.99
CA LEU A 81 2.00 -21.38 21.81
C LEU A 81 1.76 -22.87 21.99
N LEU A 82 1.14 -23.49 20.99
CA LEU A 82 0.95 -24.92 20.83
C LEU A 82 1.72 -25.36 19.57
N LEU A 83 2.70 -26.25 19.72
CA LEU A 83 3.53 -26.68 18.60
C LEU A 83 2.80 -27.71 17.73
N GLY A 84 2.92 -27.60 16.41
CA GLY A 84 2.32 -28.52 15.46
C GLY A 84 3.07 -29.85 15.34
N ASN A 85 2.34 -30.95 15.17
CA ASN A 85 2.91 -32.23 14.77
C ASN A 85 2.90 -32.45 13.25
N GLY A 86 2.14 -31.64 12.51
CA GLY A 86 1.99 -31.72 11.05
C GLY A 86 1.01 -32.80 10.58
N ASP A 87 0.27 -33.41 11.51
CA ASP A 87 -0.78 -34.41 11.28
C ASP A 87 -2.16 -33.91 11.76
N GLY A 88 -2.32 -32.59 11.91
CA GLY A 88 -3.50 -31.96 12.49
C GLY A 88 -3.56 -31.95 14.03
N THR A 89 -2.61 -32.61 14.71
CA THR A 89 -2.46 -32.54 16.16
C THR A 89 -1.41 -31.50 16.60
N LEU A 90 -1.58 -31.01 17.82
CA LEU A 90 -0.66 -30.13 18.53
C LEU A 90 0.01 -30.86 19.70
N ARG A 91 1.18 -30.37 20.10
CA ARG A 91 1.97 -30.80 21.26
C ARG A 91 2.54 -29.59 21.99
N ASP A 92 3.26 -29.86 23.09
CA ASP A 92 4.11 -28.93 23.85
C ASP A 92 3.59 -27.49 23.94
N ARG A 93 3.02 -27.16 25.10
CA ARG A 93 2.55 -25.81 25.40
C ARG A 93 3.68 -24.94 25.92
N VAL A 94 3.89 -23.78 25.30
CA VAL A 94 4.72 -22.70 25.84
C VAL A 94 3.82 -21.50 26.17
N THR A 95 3.99 -20.91 27.35
CA THR A 95 3.20 -19.75 27.79
C THR A 95 4.10 -18.55 27.95
N TYR A 96 3.70 -17.43 27.38
CA TYR A 96 4.40 -16.16 27.39
C TYR A 96 3.54 -15.12 28.11
N THR A 97 3.94 -14.71 29.31
CA THR A 97 3.24 -13.66 30.05
C THR A 97 3.56 -12.29 29.46
N ILE A 98 2.55 -11.44 29.32
CA ILE A 98 2.68 -10.08 28.84
C ILE A 98 2.42 -9.10 29.98
N ASP A 99 3.36 -8.19 30.23
CA ASP A 99 3.26 -7.16 31.27
C ASP A 99 2.40 -5.94 30.85
N THR A 100 1.41 -6.14 29.97
CA THR A 100 0.48 -5.07 29.54
C THR A 100 -0.97 -5.38 29.92
N PRO A 101 -1.83 -4.36 30.13
CA PRO A 101 -3.23 -4.58 30.47
C PRO A 101 -3.95 -5.38 29.38
N SER A 102 -4.82 -6.32 29.79
CA SER A 102 -5.56 -7.23 28.90
C SER A 102 -6.42 -6.54 27.83
N THR A 103 -6.76 -5.25 28.01
CA THR A 103 -7.43 -4.39 27.02
C THR A 103 -6.55 -3.99 25.84
N PHE A 104 -5.22 -3.92 26.01
CA PHE A 104 -4.27 -3.57 24.94
C PHE A 104 -4.05 -4.73 23.97
N MET A 105 -4.08 -5.99 24.45
CA MET A 105 -3.98 -7.18 23.59
C MET A 105 -5.09 -7.29 22.55
N ILE A 106 -6.27 -6.74 22.84
CA ILE A 106 -7.43 -6.75 21.93
C ILE A 106 -7.24 -5.72 20.80
N SER A 107 -6.37 -4.72 20.99
CA SER A 107 -6.13 -3.63 20.05
C SER A 107 -4.90 -3.83 19.16
N MET A 108 -3.93 -4.66 19.56
CA MET A 108 -2.78 -5.03 18.73
C MET A 108 -3.16 -6.13 17.75
N LYS A 109 -2.84 -5.97 16.46
CA LYS A 109 -2.97 -7.07 15.49
C LYS A 109 -2.10 -8.25 15.96
N PHE A 110 -2.70 -9.44 16.09
CA PHE A 110 -2.01 -10.66 16.54
C PHE A 110 -0.80 -11.02 15.66
N SER A 111 -0.76 -10.55 14.40
CA SER A 111 0.40 -10.63 13.51
C SER A 111 1.63 -9.87 14.00
N LEU A 112 1.46 -8.80 14.78
CA LEU A 112 2.55 -8.01 15.36
C LEU A 112 3.15 -8.73 16.58
N ILE A 113 2.32 -9.44 17.33
CA ILE A 113 2.71 -10.26 18.48
C ILE A 113 3.58 -11.46 18.04
N LEU A 114 3.23 -12.11 16.92
CA LEU A 114 4.06 -13.17 16.33
C LEU A 114 5.48 -12.71 15.98
N ARG A 115 5.64 -11.47 15.48
CA ARG A 115 6.96 -10.91 15.14
C ARG A 115 7.87 -10.77 16.36
N LEU A 116 7.30 -10.51 17.53
CA LEU A 116 8.06 -10.36 18.78
C LEU A 116 8.48 -11.72 19.37
N ILE A 117 7.66 -12.76 19.19
CA ILE A 117 7.94 -14.10 19.73
C ILE A 117 8.99 -14.84 18.88
N GLN A 118 8.98 -14.68 17.55
CA GLN A 118 9.91 -15.37 16.62
C GLN A 118 11.40 -15.05 16.86
N ASN A 119 11.72 -13.95 17.54
CA ASN A 119 13.08 -13.57 17.85
C ASN A 119 13.45 -14.02 19.29
N LYS A 120 13.92 -15.27 19.45
CA LYS A 120 14.17 -15.93 20.76
C LYS A 120 15.07 -15.14 21.74
N SER A 121 15.87 -14.17 21.27
CA SER A 121 16.73 -13.31 22.09
C SER A 121 16.06 -12.03 22.60
N ALA A 122 14.85 -11.71 22.13
CA ALA A 122 14.18 -10.43 22.37
C ALA A 122 13.18 -10.42 23.54
N PHE A 123 12.79 -11.59 24.06
CA PHE A 123 11.62 -11.69 24.93
C PHE A 123 11.81 -11.06 26.31
N THR A 124 13.05 -10.97 26.81
CA THR A 124 13.32 -10.52 28.20
C THR A 124 13.89 -9.09 28.28
N PHE A 125 14.17 -8.41 27.17
CA PHE A 125 14.81 -7.07 27.20
C PHE A 125 14.16 -5.99 26.32
N ILE A 126 13.23 -6.35 25.41
CA ILE A 126 12.72 -5.41 24.38
C ILE A 126 11.41 -4.69 24.79
N CYS A 127 10.77 -5.08 25.90
CA CYS A 127 9.38 -4.72 26.16
C CYS A 127 9.05 -3.27 26.57
N LEU A 128 10.00 -2.33 26.71
CA LEU A 128 9.61 -0.96 27.15
C LEU A 128 10.26 0.24 26.42
N SER A 129 11.20 0.05 25.48
CA SER A 129 11.73 1.22 24.74
C SER A 129 12.17 0.94 23.30
N LEU A 130 12.69 -0.25 23.00
CA LEU A 130 13.08 -0.63 21.64
C LEU A 130 11.92 -1.22 20.85
N GLY A 131 11.04 -2.01 21.48
CA GLY A 131 9.87 -2.61 20.83
C GLY A 131 8.81 -1.59 20.41
N GLU A 132 8.52 -0.60 21.26
CA GLU A 132 7.65 0.52 20.88
C GLU A 132 8.25 1.33 19.73
N ASN A 133 9.55 1.61 19.76
CA ASN A 133 10.21 2.35 18.68
C ASN A 133 10.22 1.57 17.37
N ILE A 134 10.52 0.26 17.38
CA ILE A 134 10.51 -0.57 16.17
C ILE A 134 9.08 -0.76 15.63
N ALA A 135 8.09 -1.01 16.49
CA ALA A 135 6.69 -1.10 16.09
C ALA A 135 6.19 0.22 15.49
N LYS A 136 6.51 1.34 16.15
CA LYS A 136 6.21 2.69 15.66
C LYS A 136 6.90 2.97 14.32
N MET A 137 8.19 2.66 14.19
CA MET A 137 8.95 2.76 12.94
C MET A 137 8.37 1.88 11.82
N SER A 138 7.82 0.71 12.15
CA SER A 138 7.21 -0.21 11.18
C SER A 138 5.81 0.23 10.71
N GLU A 139 5.20 1.22 11.36
CA GLU A 139 3.91 1.81 10.98
C GLU A 139 4.05 3.24 10.45
N GLU A 140 5.26 3.82 10.47
CA GLU A 140 5.52 5.15 9.93
C GLU A 140 5.33 5.17 8.41
N LEU A 141 4.51 6.11 7.95
CA LEU A 141 4.28 6.37 6.52
C LEU A 141 5.38 7.31 6.01
N ILE A 142 6.33 6.79 5.25
CA ILE A 142 7.43 7.57 4.67
C ILE A 142 7.15 7.79 3.19
N LEU A 143 7.05 9.03 2.74
CA LEU A 143 6.73 9.36 1.35
C LEU A 143 7.93 9.99 0.66
N TYR A 144 8.52 9.27 -0.28
CA TYR A 144 9.51 9.81 -1.19
C TYR A 144 8.82 10.67 -2.25
N HIS A 145 9.12 11.97 -2.26
CA HIS A 145 8.46 12.91 -3.16
C HIS A 145 9.35 14.08 -3.58
N TYR A 146 8.86 14.86 -4.53
CA TYR A 146 9.29 16.25 -4.71
C TYR A 146 8.06 17.15 -4.81
N PRO A 147 8.13 18.43 -4.37
CA PRO A 147 6.97 19.30 -4.26
C PRO A 147 6.18 19.46 -5.57
N GLN A 148 6.88 19.62 -6.70
CA GLN A 148 6.26 19.93 -8.00
C GLN A 148 5.63 18.71 -8.69
N SER A 149 5.71 17.49 -8.14
CA SER A 149 5.14 16.30 -8.77
C SER A 149 3.61 16.28 -8.61
N PRO A 150 2.82 16.26 -9.70
CA PRO A 150 1.37 16.11 -9.61
C PRO A 150 0.98 14.79 -8.96
N PHE A 151 1.68 13.69 -9.29
CA PHE A 151 1.40 12.40 -8.67
C PHE A 151 1.76 12.37 -7.18
N ALA A 152 2.74 13.18 -6.73
CA ALA A 152 3.00 13.30 -5.31
C ALA A 152 1.96 14.18 -4.61
N GLU A 153 1.46 15.23 -5.27
CA GLU A 153 0.35 16.02 -4.75
C GLU A 153 -0.89 15.14 -4.51
N LYS A 154 -1.22 14.25 -5.46
CA LYS A 154 -2.29 13.25 -5.30
C LYS A 154 -2.17 12.47 -3.99
N ILE A 155 -0.97 11.99 -3.66
CA ILE A 155 -0.76 11.23 -2.41
C ILE A 155 -0.73 12.14 -1.18
N ARG A 156 -0.17 13.35 -1.26
CA ARG A 156 -0.24 14.31 -0.15
C ARG A 156 -1.69 14.67 0.19
N MET A 157 -2.54 14.87 -0.81
CA MET A 157 -3.97 15.07 -0.60
C MET A 157 -4.65 13.84 0.01
N ALA A 158 -4.26 12.63 -0.38
CA ALA A 158 -4.73 11.40 0.26
C ALA A 158 -4.36 11.37 1.76
N MET A 159 -3.14 11.78 2.12
CA MET A 159 -2.70 11.89 3.52
C MET A 159 -3.54 12.91 4.30
N GLY A 160 -3.82 14.08 3.70
CA GLY A 160 -4.63 15.12 4.34
C GLY A 160 -6.08 14.73 4.56
N LEU A 161 -6.73 14.17 3.53
CA LEU A 161 -8.11 13.68 3.61
C LEU A 161 -8.25 12.61 4.70
N LYS A 162 -7.29 11.69 4.79
CA LYS A 162 -7.26 10.65 5.83
C LYS A 162 -6.69 11.13 7.16
N LYS A 163 -6.28 12.40 7.28
CA LYS A 163 -5.66 13.02 8.47
C LYS A 163 -4.49 12.23 9.02
N LEU A 164 -3.60 11.80 8.13
CA LEU A 164 -2.47 10.93 8.45
C LEU A 164 -1.26 11.74 8.93
N ASN A 165 -0.50 11.12 9.84
CA ASN A 165 0.86 11.52 10.17
C ASN A 165 1.82 10.81 9.22
N TRP A 166 2.74 11.53 8.60
CA TRP A 166 3.69 10.95 7.65
C TRP A 166 5.03 11.69 7.65
N ARG A 167 6.04 11.09 7.04
CA ARG A 167 7.41 11.62 7.00
C ARG A 167 7.84 11.84 5.55
N PRO A 168 7.87 13.09 5.06
CA PRO A 168 8.37 13.37 3.73
C PRO A 168 9.86 13.06 3.63
N VAL A 169 10.25 12.48 2.50
CA VAL A 169 11.63 12.45 2.03
C VAL A 169 11.67 13.19 0.70
N THR A 170 12.28 14.37 0.69
CA THR A 170 12.49 15.12 -0.54
C THR A 170 13.59 14.45 -1.38
N VAL A 171 13.28 14.10 -2.63
CA VAL A 171 14.21 13.48 -3.58
C VAL A 171 14.35 14.31 -4.85
N ASP A 172 15.47 14.14 -5.55
CA ASP A 172 15.70 14.81 -6.82
C ASP A 172 14.68 14.42 -7.90
N ARG A 173 14.33 15.38 -8.76
CA ARG A 173 13.35 15.17 -9.84
C ARG A 173 13.84 14.18 -10.90
N VAL A 174 15.15 14.07 -11.05
CA VAL A 174 15.87 13.21 -11.99
C VAL A 174 16.85 12.33 -11.19
N PRO A 175 17.03 11.04 -11.53
CA PRO A 175 18.08 10.20 -10.94
C PRO A 175 19.51 10.77 -11.13
N PRO A 176 20.51 10.37 -10.33
CA PRO A 176 20.48 9.24 -9.39
C PRO A 176 19.85 9.57 -8.03
N ARG A 177 19.19 8.58 -7.41
CA ARG A 177 18.66 8.67 -6.04
C ARG A 177 19.20 7.51 -5.19
N SER A 178 20.45 7.64 -4.76
CA SER A 178 21.29 6.54 -4.26
C SER A 178 20.61 5.59 -3.24
N TYR A 179 19.91 6.11 -2.24
CA TYR A 179 19.22 5.27 -1.25
C TYR A 179 17.92 4.68 -1.80
N LEU A 180 17.09 5.49 -2.45
CA LEU A 180 15.78 5.05 -2.95
C LEU A 180 15.91 4.00 -4.06
N GLU A 181 16.92 4.12 -4.93
CA GLU A 181 17.19 3.14 -5.99
C GLU A 181 17.49 1.74 -5.43
N ILE A 182 18.18 1.67 -4.29
CA ILE A 182 18.44 0.41 -3.60
C ILE A 182 17.13 -0.18 -3.05
N LEU A 183 16.31 0.64 -2.38
CA LEU A 183 15.04 0.21 -1.78
C LEU A 183 14.03 -0.26 -2.83
N THR A 184 14.03 0.38 -4.00
CA THR A 184 13.06 0.12 -5.07
C THR A 184 13.54 -0.89 -6.11
N GLY A 185 14.80 -1.33 -6.03
CA GLY A 185 15.43 -2.15 -7.07
C GLY A 185 15.52 -1.45 -8.43
N GLY A 186 15.56 -0.11 -8.45
CA GLY A 186 15.67 0.72 -9.65
C GLY A 186 14.37 1.35 -10.15
N TYR A 187 13.22 1.08 -9.54
CA TYR A 187 11.98 1.78 -9.92
C TYR A 187 12.12 3.29 -9.71
N ARG A 188 11.88 4.06 -10.77
CA ARG A 188 12.29 5.47 -10.83
C ARG A 188 11.18 6.51 -10.70
N ARG A 189 9.91 6.11 -10.73
CA ARG A 189 8.80 7.07 -10.63
C ARG A 189 8.62 7.51 -9.18
N ILE A 190 8.01 8.69 -9.02
CA ILE A 190 7.77 9.33 -7.73
C ILE A 190 6.33 9.85 -7.75
N PRO A 191 5.55 9.61 -6.68
CA PRO A 191 5.99 9.20 -5.35
C PRO A 191 6.18 7.69 -5.17
N VAL A 192 6.89 7.33 -4.10
CA VAL A 192 7.00 5.98 -3.54
C VAL A 192 6.67 6.06 -2.06
N LEU A 193 5.83 5.16 -1.55
CA LEU A 193 5.54 5.05 -0.13
C LEU A 193 6.40 3.93 0.46
N GLN A 194 7.05 4.19 1.60
CA GLN A 194 7.70 3.19 2.43
C GLN A 194 6.94 3.04 3.74
N VAL A 195 6.82 1.79 4.20
CA VAL A 195 6.34 1.43 5.54
C VAL A 195 7.27 0.34 6.06
N GLY A 196 8.21 0.71 6.94
CA GLY A 196 9.30 -0.19 7.33
C GLY A 196 10.10 -0.69 6.10
N ALA A 197 10.13 -2.01 5.90
CA ALA A 197 10.80 -2.70 4.80
C ALA A 197 9.85 -3.07 3.64
N ASP A 198 8.66 -2.47 3.59
CA ASP A 198 7.72 -2.59 2.49
C ASP A 198 7.66 -1.29 1.67
N ILE A 199 7.99 -1.40 0.38
CA ILE A 199 8.11 -0.28 -0.55
C ILE A 199 6.99 -0.38 -1.59
N TYR A 200 6.04 0.55 -1.55
CA TYR A 200 4.88 0.59 -2.42
C TYR A 200 5.09 1.57 -3.58
N CYS A 201 5.21 1.01 -4.76
CA CYS A 201 5.34 1.74 -6.01
C CYS A 201 3.96 2.05 -6.60
N ASP A 202 3.86 3.18 -7.30
CA ASP A 202 2.66 3.68 -7.99
C ASP A 202 1.53 4.21 -7.09
N THR A 203 0.98 5.37 -7.47
CA THR A 203 -0.06 6.06 -6.69
C THR A 203 -1.36 5.27 -6.53
N HIS A 204 -1.73 4.41 -7.49
CA HIS A 204 -2.94 3.60 -7.37
C HIS A 204 -2.80 2.56 -6.26
N LEU A 205 -1.62 1.94 -6.14
CA LEU A 205 -1.35 1.01 -5.06
C LEU A 205 -1.19 1.73 -3.74
N ILE A 206 -0.49 2.87 -3.72
CA ILE A 206 -0.32 3.67 -2.49
C ILE A 206 -1.69 4.03 -1.90
N ILE A 207 -2.66 4.51 -2.68
CA ILE A 207 -4.01 4.83 -2.20
C ILE A 207 -4.68 3.62 -1.55
N ARG A 208 -4.61 2.45 -2.19
CA ARG A 208 -5.16 1.20 -1.66
C ARG A 208 -4.47 0.78 -0.36
N THR A 209 -3.15 0.93 -0.29
CA THR A 209 -2.36 0.67 0.91
C THR A 209 -2.75 1.59 2.05
N LEU A 210 -2.96 2.89 1.80
CA LEU A 210 -3.40 3.83 2.84
C LEU A 210 -4.78 3.45 3.41
N ASP A 211 -5.73 3.02 2.58
CA ASP A 211 -7.02 2.52 3.06
C ASP A 211 -6.87 1.23 3.90
N ARG A 212 -5.98 0.31 3.48
CA ARG A 212 -5.72 -0.93 4.23
C ARG A 212 -5.05 -0.68 5.58
N LEU A 213 -4.09 0.24 5.63
CA LEU A 213 -3.33 0.55 6.85
C LEU A 213 -4.16 1.39 7.83
N ARG A 214 -5.06 2.23 7.32
CA ARG A 214 -5.87 3.16 8.12
C ARG A 214 -7.36 3.02 7.79
N PRO A 215 -7.97 1.88 8.16
CA PRO A 215 -9.40 1.63 7.97
C PRO A 215 -10.28 2.48 8.91
N ASP A 216 -9.68 3.09 9.93
CA ASP A 216 -10.29 4.03 10.88
C ASP A 216 -10.56 5.42 10.29
N ALA A 217 -9.93 5.75 9.16
CA ALA A 217 -10.11 7.00 8.43
C ALA A 217 -11.06 6.83 7.23
N PRO A 218 -11.67 7.91 6.70
CA PRO A 218 -12.55 7.83 5.53
C PRO A 218 -11.91 7.03 4.39
N ALA A 219 -12.66 6.07 3.84
CA ALA A 219 -12.19 5.20 2.78
C ALA A 219 -12.11 5.97 1.46
N LEU A 220 -10.93 5.98 0.84
CA LEU A 220 -10.72 6.61 -0.47
C LEU A 220 -11.34 5.78 -1.60
N LEU A 221 -11.40 4.47 -1.43
CA LEU A 221 -11.95 3.51 -2.40
C LEU A 221 -13.28 2.90 -1.94
N SER A 222 -14.12 3.68 -1.25
CA SER A 222 -15.49 3.26 -0.89
C SER A 222 -16.35 2.96 -2.13
N ASN A 223 -16.23 3.79 -3.18
CA ASN A 223 -16.88 3.56 -4.46
C ASN A 223 -16.14 2.51 -5.29
N ARG A 224 -16.84 1.50 -5.80
CA ARG A 224 -16.27 0.51 -6.73
C ARG A 224 -15.81 1.13 -8.05
N MET A 225 -16.37 2.28 -8.44
CA MET A 225 -15.98 3.02 -9.64
C MET A 225 -14.78 3.93 -9.44
N ALA A 226 -14.36 4.20 -8.20
CA ALA A 226 -13.27 5.13 -7.93
C ALA A 226 -11.98 4.71 -8.62
N GLN A 227 -11.55 3.45 -8.46
CA GLN A 227 -10.29 3.00 -9.04
C GLN A 227 -10.27 3.01 -10.58
N PRO A 228 -11.28 2.47 -11.30
CA PRO A 228 -11.34 2.60 -12.76
C PRO A 228 -11.37 4.05 -13.25
N LEU A 229 -12.08 4.95 -12.57
CA LEU A 229 -12.16 6.35 -12.97
C LEU A 229 -10.86 7.11 -12.69
N CYS A 230 -10.18 6.82 -11.57
CA CYS A 230 -8.83 7.31 -11.33
C CYS A 230 -7.89 6.88 -12.46
N TRP A 231 -7.93 5.61 -12.85
CA TRP A 231 -7.09 5.06 -13.91
C TRP A 231 -7.35 5.74 -15.26
N TRP A 232 -8.62 5.87 -15.63
CA TRP A 232 -9.04 6.58 -16.84
C TRP A 232 -8.52 8.02 -16.85
N TRP A 233 -8.71 8.76 -15.76
CA TRP A 233 -8.30 10.16 -15.68
C TRP A 233 -6.78 10.29 -15.79
N ASP A 234 -6.01 9.52 -15.02
CA ASP A 234 -4.55 9.54 -15.07
C ASP A 234 -4.03 9.18 -16.49
N LYS A 235 -4.60 8.17 -17.15
CA LYS A 235 -4.14 7.73 -18.47
C LYS A 235 -4.59 8.64 -19.63
N THR A 236 -5.64 9.44 -19.45
CA THR A 236 -6.17 10.32 -20.52
C THR A 236 -5.78 11.78 -20.33
N MET A 237 -5.93 12.33 -19.13
CA MET A 237 -5.68 13.75 -18.87
C MET A 237 -4.22 14.08 -18.61
N PHE A 238 -3.44 13.18 -17.99
CA PHE A 238 -2.02 13.49 -17.70
C PHE A 238 -1.17 13.66 -18.96
N PRO A 239 -1.28 12.81 -20.01
CA PRO A 239 -0.55 13.04 -21.26
C PRO A 239 -0.91 14.38 -21.92
N LEU A 240 -2.18 14.79 -21.85
CA LEU A 240 -2.63 16.09 -22.36
C LEU A 240 -2.03 17.23 -21.54
N LEU A 241 -2.07 17.13 -20.21
CA LEU A 241 -1.43 18.10 -19.31
C LEU A 241 0.05 18.27 -19.64
N PHE A 242 0.75 17.15 -19.85
CA PHE A 242 2.18 17.15 -20.14
C PHE A 242 2.47 17.84 -21.47
N LYS A 243 1.75 17.51 -22.55
CA LYS A 243 1.89 18.18 -23.86
C LYS A 243 1.57 19.68 -23.77
N LEU A 244 0.51 20.03 -23.04
CA LEU A 244 0.13 21.43 -22.82
C LEU A 244 1.24 22.20 -22.09
N LEU A 245 1.82 21.61 -21.04
CA LEU A 245 2.97 22.19 -20.33
C LEU A 245 4.16 22.41 -21.27
N ILE A 246 4.51 21.43 -22.12
CA ILE A 246 5.59 21.59 -23.10
C ILE A 246 5.28 22.70 -24.11
N GLY A 247 4.07 22.74 -24.67
CA GLY A 247 3.67 23.77 -25.64
C GLY A 247 3.68 25.19 -25.06
N LEU A 248 3.25 25.36 -23.80
CA LEU A 248 3.16 26.68 -23.16
C LEU A 248 4.48 27.15 -22.52
N ARG A 249 5.34 26.21 -22.09
CA ARG A 249 6.48 26.49 -21.20
C ARG A 249 7.75 25.72 -21.54
N GLY A 250 7.82 24.97 -22.64
CA GLY A 250 8.96 24.10 -22.96
C GLY A 250 10.32 24.80 -22.95
N ASP A 251 10.35 26.07 -23.35
CA ASP A 251 11.51 26.97 -23.33
C ASP A 251 11.98 27.38 -21.92
N LYS A 252 11.11 27.25 -20.91
CA LYS A 252 11.37 27.59 -19.50
C LYS A 252 11.62 26.37 -18.62
N LEU A 253 11.49 25.15 -19.17
CA LEU A 253 11.69 23.92 -18.41
C LEU A 253 13.19 23.57 -18.33
N PRO A 254 13.65 22.96 -17.21
CA PRO A 254 15.06 22.56 -17.09
C PRO A 254 15.47 21.58 -18.18
N ARG A 255 16.57 21.86 -18.88
CA ARG A 255 17.06 21.05 -20.01
C ARG A 255 17.38 19.62 -19.61
N GLU A 256 18.09 19.44 -18.50
CA GLU A 256 18.41 18.12 -17.94
C GLU A 256 17.16 17.28 -17.69
N TRP A 257 16.07 17.91 -17.24
CA TRP A 257 14.81 17.24 -17.01
C TRP A 257 14.14 16.83 -18.32
N LEU A 258 14.17 17.66 -19.36
CA LEU A 258 13.66 17.30 -20.68
C LEU A 258 14.48 16.15 -21.29
N ASP A 259 15.80 16.23 -21.23
CA ASP A 259 16.71 15.21 -21.75
C ASP A 259 16.50 13.86 -21.07
N ASP A 260 16.30 13.85 -19.75
CA ASP A 260 15.96 12.64 -19.01
C ASP A 260 14.62 12.04 -19.47
N ARG A 261 13.60 12.86 -19.74
CA ARG A 261 12.30 12.37 -20.22
C ARG A 261 12.39 11.83 -21.64
N GLN A 262 13.16 12.47 -22.51
CA GLN A 262 13.36 12.04 -23.89
C GLN A 262 13.92 10.61 -23.99
N LYS A 263 14.81 10.21 -23.06
CA LYS A 263 15.41 8.87 -23.01
C LYS A 263 14.39 7.74 -22.83
N PHE A 264 13.27 8.01 -22.16
CA PHE A 264 12.26 7.00 -21.82
C PHE A 264 10.91 7.25 -22.49
N ALA A 265 10.82 8.32 -23.27
CA ALA A 265 9.70 8.67 -24.12
C ALA A 265 10.18 9.12 -25.50
N PRO A 266 11.01 8.32 -26.22
CA PRO A 266 11.57 8.72 -27.51
C PRO A 266 10.51 9.08 -28.56
N GLN A 267 9.30 8.55 -28.41
CA GLN A 267 8.13 8.82 -29.25
C GLN A 267 7.47 10.18 -28.99
N LEU A 268 7.75 10.84 -27.86
CA LEU A 268 7.20 12.16 -27.55
C LEU A 268 8.16 13.25 -28.00
N SER A 269 7.66 14.23 -28.75
CA SER A 269 8.41 15.49 -28.94
C SER A 269 8.36 16.31 -27.67
N LEU A 270 9.54 16.66 -27.14
CA LEU A 270 9.70 17.58 -26.01
C LEU A 270 10.08 18.99 -26.46
N LYS A 271 9.95 19.30 -27.75
CA LYS A 271 10.12 20.65 -28.29
C LYS A 271 8.84 21.46 -28.11
N LYS A 272 9.00 22.72 -27.71
CA LYS A 272 7.88 23.63 -27.49
C LYS A 272 7.08 23.82 -28.78
N GLU A 273 7.74 24.08 -29.90
CA GLU A 273 7.13 24.45 -31.17
C GLU A 273 6.28 23.31 -31.77
N ASP A 274 6.66 22.06 -31.50
CA ASP A 274 5.91 20.90 -31.94
C ASP A 274 4.61 20.77 -31.15
N ASN A 275 4.65 21.01 -29.84
CA ASN A 275 3.48 20.90 -28.95
C ASN A 275 2.57 22.15 -29.00
N GLU A 276 3.14 23.33 -29.26
CA GLU A 276 2.40 24.59 -29.33
C GLU A 276 1.37 24.59 -30.47
N LYS A 277 1.71 24.00 -31.61
CA LYS A 277 0.80 23.83 -32.76
C LYS A 277 -0.41 22.94 -32.43
N ASP A 278 -0.23 21.99 -31.51
CA ASP A 278 -1.26 21.05 -31.11
C ASP A 278 -2.16 21.57 -29.98
N ILE A 279 -1.88 22.76 -29.42
CA ILE A 279 -2.68 23.33 -28.32
C ILE A 279 -4.19 23.33 -28.61
N PRO A 280 -4.69 23.73 -29.79
CA PRO A 280 -6.13 23.68 -30.08
C PRO A 280 -6.71 22.26 -29.97
N LEU A 281 -5.99 21.25 -30.44
CA LEU A 281 -6.40 19.84 -30.35
C LEU A 281 -6.36 19.35 -28.90
N ILE A 282 -5.30 19.67 -28.16
CA ILE A 282 -5.14 19.31 -26.74
C ILE A 282 -6.30 19.90 -25.92
N VAL A 283 -6.61 21.19 -26.14
CA VAL A 283 -7.70 21.90 -25.46
C VAL A 283 -9.06 21.31 -25.84
N GLN A 284 -9.29 20.95 -27.10
CA GLN A 284 -10.52 20.26 -27.51
C GLN A 284 -10.71 18.95 -26.74
N GLN A 285 -9.66 18.12 -26.63
CA GLN A 285 -9.72 16.84 -25.93
C GLN A 285 -9.93 17.05 -24.43
N MET A 286 -9.19 17.95 -23.79
CA MET A 286 -9.37 18.28 -22.38
C MET A 286 -10.80 18.76 -22.08
N ASN A 287 -11.37 19.63 -22.93
CA ASN A 287 -12.74 20.10 -22.74
C ASN A 287 -13.77 18.97 -22.80
N ALA A 288 -13.55 17.91 -23.59
CA ALA A 288 -14.44 16.75 -23.60
C ALA A 288 -14.45 16.02 -22.24
N HIS A 289 -13.27 15.79 -21.65
CA HIS A 289 -13.15 15.18 -20.32
C HIS A 289 -13.72 16.09 -19.22
N LEU A 290 -13.45 17.39 -19.28
CA LEU A 290 -13.93 18.38 -18.32
C LEU A 290 -15.46 18.57 -18.39
N ALA A 291 -16.07 18.41 -19.56
CA ALA A 291 -17.52 18.44 -19.70
C ALA A 291 -18.19 17.31 -18.90
N TRP A 292 -17.60 16.11 -18.89
CA TRP A 292 -18.13 14.99 -18.09
C TRP A 292 -18.04 15.28 -16.59
N LEU A 293 -16.94 15.86 -16.12
CA LEU A 293 -16.85 16.32 -14.72
C LEU A 293 -17.86 17.43 -14.41
N GLY A 294 -18.06 18.34 -15.38
CA GLY A 294 -19.06 19.38 -15.28
C GLY A 294 -20.44 18.80 -15.02
N ASN A 295 -20.84 17.78 -15.78
CA ASN A 295 -22.10 17.06 -15.62
C ASN A 295 -22.18 16.31 -14.29
N MET A 296 -21.06 15.78 -13.79
CA MET A 296 -21.03 15.15 -12.46
C MET A 296 -21.24 16.16 -11.34
N LEU A 297 -20.91 17.44 -11.53
CA LEU A 297 -21.07 18.49 -10.51
C LEU A 297 -22.33 19.34 -10.69
N ASP A 298 -23.31 18.89 -11.50
CA ASP A 298 -24.50 19.68 -11.85
C ASP A 298 -25.70 19.52 -10.90
N ASP A 299 -25.60 18.69 -9.85
CA ASP A 299 -26.68 18.40 -8.90
C ASP A 299 -26.35 18.79 -7.44
N ASP A 300 -25.71 19.96 -7.27
CA ASP A 300 -25.31 20.56 -5.98
C ASP A 300 -24.44 19.66 -5.08
N ARG A 301 -23.92 18.55 -5.61
CA ARG A 301 -23.07 17.64 -4.86
C ARG A 301 -21.74 18.28 -4.45
N GLU A 302 -21.20 17.85 -3.32
CA GLU A 302 -19.93 18.37 -2.81
C GLU A 302 -18.72 17.70 -3.47
N PHE A 303 -18.83 16.40 -3.80
CA PHE A 303 -17.76 15.53 -4.31
C PHE A 303 -18.22 14.69 -5.51
N LEU A 304 -17.29 14.25 -6.36
CA LEU A 304 -17.61 13.70 -7.68
C LEU A 304 -18.41 12.38 -7.65
N LEU A 305 -18.07 11.44 -6.77
CA LEU A 305 -18.67 10.09 -6.77
C LEU A 305 -19.72 9.89 -5.69
N GLU A 306 -19.35 10.07 -4.43
CA GLU A 306 -20.24 9.79 -3.29
C GLU A 306 -21.21 10.95 -3.00
N GLY A 307 -21.01 12.09 -3.64
CA GLY A 307 -21.80 13.30 -3.46
C GLY A 307 -21.53 14.05 -2.15
N SER A 308 -21.58 13.37 -1.01
CA SER A 308 -21.39 13.96 0.33
C SER A 308 -20.08 13.56 1.02
N SER A 309 -19.21 12.80 0.35
CA SER A 309 -17.90 12.42 0.89
C SER A 309 -16.84 12.37 -0.22
N PRO A 310 -15.60 12.77 0.07
CA PRO A 310 -14.54 12.74 -0.92
C PRO A 310 -14.10 11.30 -1.20
N SER A 311 -13.58 11.07 -2.40
CA SER A 311 -13.06 9.78 -2.83
C SER A 311 -11.66 9.91 -3.43
N ALA A 312 -11.02 8.77 -3.73
CA ALA A 312 -9.80 8.72 -4.52
C ALA A 312 -9.95 9.45 -5.87
N PHE A 313 -11.16 9.45 -6.44
CA PHE A 313 -11.40 10.10 -7.72
C PHE A 313 -11.32 11.63 -7.60
N ASP A 314 -11.79 12.21 -6.51
CA ASP A 314 -11.68 13.66 -6.26
C ASP A 314 -10.21 14.11 -6.22
N ILE A 315 -9.36 13.40 -5.48
CA ILE A 315 -7.93 13.72 -5.39
C ILE A 315 -7.17 13.43 -6.71
N THR A 316 -7.63 12.44 -7.49
CA THR A 316 -7.11 12.17 -8.85
C THR A 316 -7.55 13.22 -9.87
N VAL A 317 -8.73 13.81 -9.76
CA VAL A 317 -9.06 14.96 -10.61
C VAL A 317 -8.24 16.18 -10.17
N TYR A 318 -8.17 16.40 -8.86
CA TYR A 318 -7.54 17.57 -8.26
C TYR A 318 -6.06 17.73 -8.66
N HIS A 319 -5.23 16.69 -8.56
CA HIS A 319 -3.78 16.87 -8.77
C HIS A 319 -3.40 17.32 -10.19
N ILE A 320 -4.17 16.96 -11.22
CA ILE A 320 -3.95 17.42 -12.59
C ILE A 320 -4.35 18.89 -12.72
N LEU A 321 -5.51 19.27 -12.17
CA LEU A 321 -5.98 20.66 -12.19
C LEU A 321 -5.08 21.57 -11.33
N TRP A 322 -4.59 21.06 -10.20
CA TRP A 322 -3.60 21.71 -9.35
C TRP A 322 -2.30 21.96 -10.12
N ALA A 323 -1.84 21.01 -10.92
CA ALA A 323 -0.65 21.18 -11.73
C ALA A 323 -0.84 22.26 -12.80
N MET A 324 -2.00 22.34 -13.45
CA MET A 324 -2.34 23.42 -14.38
C MET A 324 -2.33 24.78 -13.67
N LYS A 325 -3.05 24.89 -12.55
CA LYS A 325 -3.15 26.11 -11.74
C LYS A 325 -1.77 26.57 -11.26
N THR A 326 -0.90 25.65 -10.83
CA THR A 326 0.43 25.99 -10.30
C THR A 326 1.43 26.40 -11.38
N ASN A 327 1.34 25.86 -12.60
CA ASN A 327 2.35 26.09 -13.64
C ASN A 327 1.95 27.17 -14.67
N PHE A 328 0.67 27.36 -14.96
CA PHE A 328 0.19 28.27 -16.02
C PHE A 328 -1.28 28.68 -15.83
N GLU A 329 -1.63 29.18 -14.63
CA GLU A 329 -3.00 29.54 -14.26
C GLU A 329 -3.73 30.42 -15.28
N GLN A 330 -3.09 31.50 -15.73
CA GLN A 330 -3.74 32.48 -16.60
C GLN A 330 -4.05 31.89 -17.97
N GLU A 331 -3.12 31.12 -18.55
CA GLU A 331 -3.35 30.40 -19.79
C GLU A 331 -4.43 29.34 -19.63
N THR A 332 -4.43 28.59 -18.52
CA THR A 332 -5.48 27.62 -18.22
C THR A 332 -6.86 28.26 -18.17
N LYS A 333 -7.02 29.42 -17.51
CA LYS A 333 -8.30 30.13 -17.46
C LYS A 333 -8.80 30.54 -18.85
N ASN A 334 -7.89 30.95 -19.73
CA ASN A 334 -8.23 31.35 -21.09
C ASN A 334 -8.57 30.16 -21.99
N LEU A 335 -7.80 29.07 -21.88
CA LEU A 335 -7.93 27.89 -22.75
C LEU A 335 -9.05 26.95 -22.32
N LEU A 336 -9.32 26.86 -21.01
CA LEU A 336 -10.28 25.93 -20.40
C LEU A 336 -11.28 26.71 -19.53
N PRO A 337 -12.17 27.51 -20.14
CA PRO A 337 -13.05 28.43 -19.40
C PRO A 337 -14.02 27.73 -18.46
N CYS A 338 -14.33 26.44 -18.67
CA CYS A 338 -15.15 25.64 -17.76
C CYS A 338 -14.57 25.63 -16.33
N LEU A 339 -13.25 25.68 -16.17
CA LEU A 339 -12.58 25.72 -14.86
C LEU A 339 -12.80 27.04 -14.11
N THR A 340 -13.30 28.08 -14.76
CA THR A 340 -13.65 29.36 -14.12
C THR A 340 -15.09 29.41 -13.60
N GLN A 341 -15.89 28.36 -13.86
CA GLN A 341 -17.25 28.27 -13.33
C GLN A 341 -17.23 28.05 -11.82
N ALA A 342 -18.20 28.66 -11.12
CA ALA A 342 -18.28 28.63 -9.66
C ALA A 342 -18.28 27.22 -9.07
N LYS A 343 -18.92 26.25 -9.74
CA LYS A 343 -18.96 24.84 -9.30
C LYS A 343 -17.58 24.19 -9.26
N PHE A 344 -16.73 24.45 -10.26
CA PHE A 344 -15.38 23.90 -10.33
C PHE A 344 -14.47 24.58 -9.31
N ILE A 345 -14.55 25.91 -9.18
CA ILE A 345 -13.78 26.66 -8.19
C ILE A 345 -14.13 26.17 -6.78
N SER A 346 -15.43 26.07 -6.47
CA SER A 346 -15.90 25.64 -5.15
C SER A 346 -15.50 24.19 -4.85
N TRP A 347 -15.63 23.27 -5.81
CA TRP A 347 -15.16 21.90 -5.65
C TRP A 347 -13.64 21.85 -5.45
N PHE A 348 -12.86 22.57 -6.27
CA PHE A 348 -11.41 22.59 -6.18
C PHE A 348 -10.92 23.11 -4.82
N ASP A 349 -11.48 24.23 -4.35
CA ASP A 349 -11.12 24.84 -3.07
C ASP A 349 -11.53 23.94 -1.89
N ARG A 350 -12.66 23.22 -1.99
CA ARG A 350 -13.04 22.19 -1.02
C ARG A 350 -12.01 21.07 -0.94
N ILE A 351 -11.54 20.56 -2.08
CA ILE A 351 -10.49 19.52 -2.07
C ILE A 351 -9.19 20.08 -1.50
N ALA A 352 -8.77 21.28 -1.91
CA ALA A 352 -7.55 21.92 -1.42
C ALA A 352 -7.56 22.11 0.11
N ALA A 353 -8.73 22.38 0.70
CA ALA A 353 -8.89 22.61 2.14
C ALA A 353 -8.56 21.40 3.01
N PHE A 354 -8.52 20.17 2.47
CA PHE A 354 -8.04 19.00 3.23
C PHE A 354 -6.55 19.09 3.58
N GLY A 355 -5.78 19.89 2.84
CA GLY A 355 -4.35 20.03 3.03
C GLY A 355 -3.61 18.69 2.87
N HIS A 356 -2.45 18.58 3.50
CA HIS A 356 -1.54 17.45 3.32
C HIS A 356 -1.37 16.58 4.59
N GLY A 357 -2.18 16.81 5.63
CA GLY A 357 -2.03 16.12 6.92
C GLY A 357 -0.85 16.67 7.73
N ALA A 358 -0.46 15.95 8.78
CA ALA A 358 0.67 16.34 9.61
C ALA A 358 1.94 15.62 9.16
N SER A 359 3.03 16.37 8.99
CA SER A 359 4.27 15.84 8.45
C SER A 359 5.52 16.27 9.22
N ASN A 360 6.49 15.36 9.34
CA ASN A 360 7.82 15.67 9.87
C ASN A 360 8.90 15.07 8.95
N GLU A 361 9.64 15.93 8.24
CA GLU A 361 10.62 15.54 7.22
C GLU A 361 11.77 14.70 7.79
N ILE A 362 12.29 13.79 6.96
CA ILE A 362 13.50 13.01 7.22
C ILE A 362 14.39 12.95 5.99
N SER A 363 15.66 12.70 6.24
CA SER A 363 16.63 12.42 5.20
C SER A 363 16.37 11.07 4.52
N SER A 364 16.87 10.93 3.29
CA SER A 364 16.87 9.63 2.59
C SER A 364 17.66 8.55 3.34
N GLU A 365 18.68 8.93 4.10
CA GLU A 365 19.51 8.02 4.90
C GLU A 365 18.76 7.49 6.13
N GLU A 366 18.05 8.37 6.86
CA GLU A 366 17.21 7.95 7.99
C GLU A 366 16.10 6.99 7.53
N ALA A 367 15.42 7.30 6.43
CA ALA A 367 14.42 6.43 5.84
C ALA A 367 15.01 5.06 5.42
N PHE A 368 16.23 5.06 4.87
CA PHE A 368 16.94 3.84 4.50
C PHE A 368 17.29 2.97 5.72
N GLU A 369 17.76 3.58 6.81
CA GLU A 369 18.03 2.85 8.05
C GLU A 369 16.75 2.30 8.70
N ILE A 370 15.60 2.97 8.55
CA ILE A 370 14.30 2.43 8.96
C ILE A 370 13.97 1.13 8.20
N ALA A 371 14.18 1.09 6.89
CA ALA A 371 13.96 -0.11 6.09
C ALA A 371 14.86 -1.27 6.55
N LYS A 372 16.14 -0.98 6.80
CA LYS A 372 17.14 -1.96 7.22
C LYS A 372 16.90 -2.54 8.62
N GLN A 373 16.26 -1.78 9.50
CA GLN A 373 15.95 -2.19 10.87
C GLN A 373 14.59 -2.87 11.02
N THR A 374 13.83 -2.97 9.93
CA THR A 374 12.50 -3.57 9.93
C THR A 374 12.46 -4.79 9.01
N GLU A 375 11.57 -5.74 9.32
CA GLU A 375 11.36 -6.91 8.46
C GLU A 375 10.11 -6.70 7.61
N PRO A 376 10.11 -7.16 6.35
CA PRO A 376 8.95 -7.01 5.47
C PRO A 376 7.73 -7.75 6.02
N ILE A 377 6.53 -7.21 5.74
CA ILE A 377 5.30 -7.84 6.18
C ILE A 377 5.08 -9.19 5.48
N TYR A 378 4.49 -10.13 6.23
CA TYR A 378 3.95 -11.35 5.63
C TYR A 378 2.73 -10.99 4.76
N ILE A 379 2.68 -11.59 3.58
CA ILE A 379 1.60 -11.38 2.61
C ILE A 379 1.18 -12.75 2.12
N GLU A 380 -0.09 -13.04 2.28
CA GLU A 380 -0.71 -14.24 1.76
C GLU A 380 -0.86 -14.13 0.25
N ASN A 381 -0.41 -15.16 -0.49
CA ASN A 381 -0.63 -15.25 -1.92
C ASN A 381 -2.07 -15.71 -2.19
N LYS A 382 -2.92 -14.84 -2.73
CA LYS A 382 -4.38 -15.05 -2.83
C LYS A 382 -4.90 -15.34 -4.22
N THR A 383 -4.08 -15.11 -5.25
CA THR A 383 -4.50 -15.32 -6.63
C THR A 383 -3.83 -16.56 -7.21
N ALA A 384 -4.58 -17.35 -7.97
CA ALA A 384 -4.03 -18.39 -8.83
C ALA A 384 -3.23 -17.69 -9.94
N ASN A 385 -1.91 -17.71 -9.82
CA ASN A 385 -1.01 -17.05 -10.75
C ASN A 385 -0.31 -18.11 -11.60
N GLU A 386 0.23 -17.70 -12.74
CA GLU A 386 1.10 -18.56 -13.56
C GLU A 386 2.49 -18.76 -12.93
N TRP A 387 2.78 -18.10 -11.81
CA TRP A 387 4.09 -18.07 -11.15
C TRP A 387 4.04 -18.74 -9.78
N ASN A 388 5.13 -19.42 -9.45
CA ASN A 388 5.30 -20.08 -8.15
C ASN A 388 6.01 -19.14 -7.16
N VAL A 389 5.55 -19.10 -5.90
CA VAL A 389 6.26 -18.40 -4.83
C VAL A 389 7.71 -18.89 -4.76
N GLY A 390 8.67 -17.96 -4.69
CA GLY A 390 10.10 -18.22 -4.75
C GLY A 390 10.71 -18.12 -6.15
N GLN A 391 9.91 -18.04 -7.21
CA GLN A 391 10.39 -17.83 -8.59
C GLN A 391 10.94 -16.41 -8.78
N ARG A 392 11.94 -16.25 -9.66
CA ARG A 392 12.44 -14.92 -10.07
C ARG A 392 11.50 -14.30 -11.11
N LEU A 393 11.09 -13.07 -10.85
CA LEU A 393 10.27 -12.28 -11.77
C LEU A 393 10.94 -10.92 -12.04
N ARG A 394 10.64 -10.36 -13.21
CA ARG A 394 10.93 -9.00 -13.61
C ARG A 394 9.62 -8.25 -13.80
N ILE A 395 9.50 -7.11 -13.15
CA ILE A 395 8.36 -6.19 -13.25
C ILE A 395 8.82 -4.90 -13.90
N THR A 396 8.15 -4.46 -14.95
CA THR A 396 8.48 -3.22 -15.68
C THR A 396 7.22 -2.42 -15.92
N PRO A 397 7.21 -1.09 -15.69
CA PRO A 397 6.06 -0.29 -16.09
C PRO A 397 5.77 -0.41 -17.60
N ASP A 398 4.49 -0.43 -17.98
CA ASP A 398 4.05 -0.62 -19.37
C ASP A 398 4.13 0.66 -20.23
N ASP A 399 4.23 1.83 -19.59
CA ASP A 399 4.27 3.15 -20.22
C ASP A 399 5.64 3.86 -20.06
N MET A 400 5.78 4.86 -19.17
CA MET A 400 6.94 5.76 -19.15
C MET A 400 7.99 5.44 -18.09
N GLY A 401 9.29 5.57 -18.38
CA GLY A 401 10.31 5.24 -17.38
C GLY A 401 10.36 3.74 -17.08
N ARG A 402 10.35 2.95 -18.16
CA ARG A 402 10.39 1.48 -18.19
C ARG A 402 11.73 0.93 -17.70
N VAL A 403 12.01 1.09 -16.41
CA VAL A 403 13.16 0.47 -15.76
C VAL A 403 12.69 -0.83 -15.09
N PRO A 404 13.23 -1.99 -15.48
CA PRO A 404 12.83 -3.26 -14.90
C PRO A 404 13.33 -3.40 -13.46
N VAL A 405 12.50 -3.97 -12.61
CA VAL A 405 12.85 -4.40 -11.25
C VAL A 405 12.79 -5.92 -11.20
N GLU A 406 13.87 -6.56 -10.76
CA GLU A 406 13.94 -8.00 -10.63
C GLU A 406 14.02 -8.44 -9.18
N GLY A 407 13.20 -9.42 -8.81
CA GLY A 407 13.09 -9.89 -7.44
C GLY A 407 12.54 -11.31 -7.35
N THR A 408 12.52 -11.84 -6.14
CA THR A 408 11.91 -13.14 -5.85
C THR A 408 10.43 -12.94 -5.59
N PHE A 409 9.56 -13.60 -6.34
CA PHE A 409 8.12 -13.51 -6.17
C PHE A 409 7.67 -14.08 -4.82
N ILE A 410 6.94 -13.29 -4.04
CA ILE A 410 6.47 -13.70 -2.71
C ILE A 410 4.96 -13.89 -2.67
N ALA A 411 4.19 -12.96 -3.24
CA ALA A 411 2.74 -13.02 -3.21
C ALA A 411 2.13 -12.13 -4.30
N ALA A 412 0.90 -12.46 -4.70
CA ALA A 412 0.03 -11.55 -5.42
C ALA A 412 -1.42 -11.69 -4.95
N ASN A 413 -2.20 -10.65 -5.20
CA ASN A 413 -3.65 -10.71 -5.22
C ASN A 413 -4.17 -10.07 -6.53
N ASP A 414 -5.46 -9.74 -6.59
CA ASP A 414 -6.07 -9.14 -7.78
C ASP A 414 -5.53 -7.73 -8.10
N TYR A 415 -4.90 -7.07 -7.14
CA TYR A 415 -4.46 -5.68 -7.25
C TYR A 415 -2.95 -5.51 -7.21
N GLU A 416 -2.23 -6.35 -6.48
CA GLU A 416 -0.80 -6.17 -6.21
C GLU A 416 0.02 -7.43 -6.50
N ILE A 417 1.27 -7.22 -6.87
CA ILE A 417 2.33 -8.23 -6.99
C ILE A 417 3.51 -7.77 -6.13
N VAL A 418 4.08 -8.70 -5.38
CA VAL A 418 5.15 -8.41 -4.41
C VAL A 418 6.40 -9.20 -4.74
N LEU A 419 7.50 -8.46 -4.90
CA LEU A 419 8.84 -9.00 -5.08
C LEU A 419 9.66 -8.78 -3.82
N ARG A 420 10.42 -9.80 -3.40
CA ARG A 420 11.47 -9.65 -2.41
C ARG A 420 12.79 -9.31 -3.09
N LEU A 421 13.39 -8.24 -2.62
CA LEU A 421 14.77 -7.86 -2.90
C LEU A 421 15.59 -8.19 -1.66
N SER A 422 16.65 -8.98 -1.84
CA SER A 422 17.60 -9.31 -0.79
C SER A 422 18.94 -8.70 -1.16
N ASN A 423 19.45 -7.79 -0.35
CA ASN A 423 20.79 -7.22 -0.55
C ASN A 423 21.51 -6.98 0.79
N GLU A 424 22.84 -6.98 0.76
CA GLU A 424 23.67 -6.83 1.98
C GLU A 424 23.48 -5.48 2.69
N LYS A 425 23.03 -4.44 1.97
CA LYS A 425 22.89 -3.09 2.51
C LYS A 425 21.61 -2.88 3.30
N THR A 426 20.54 -3.60 2.97
CA THR A 426 19.19 -3.41 3.53
C THR A 426 18.58 -4.66 4.14
N GLY A 427 19.17 -5.84 3.92
CA GLY A 427 18.52 -7.10 4.25
C GLY A 427 17.42 -7.43 3.24
N ASN A 428 16.28 -7.93 3.74
CA ASN A 428 15.13 -8.25 2.92
C ASN A 428 14.19 -7.05 2.86
N ILE A 429 13.78 -6.69 1.63
CA ILE A 429 12.75 -5.69 1.37
C ILE A 429 11.69 -6.32 0.48
N ASN A 430 10.42 -6.04 0.75
CA ASN A 430 9.35 -6.32 -0.20
C ASN A 430 9.05 -5.06 -1.00
N VAL A 431 9.06 -5.17 -2.32
CA VAL A 431 8.63 -4.10 -3.24
C VAL A 431 7.32 -4.50 -3.89
N HIS A 432 6.33 -3.64 -3.76
CA HIS A 432 4.95 -3.87 -4.17
C HIS A 432 4.62 -3.04 -5.39
N PHE A 433 4.00 -3.68 -6.38
CA PHE A 433 3.58 -3.06 -7.63
C PHE A 433 2.11 -3.37 -7.88
N PRO A 434 1.32 -2.44 -8.44
CA PRO A 434 0.00 -2.79 -8.92
C PRO A 434 0.11 -3.75 -10.12
N ARG A 435 -0.89 -4.59 -10.33
CA ARG A 435 -0.97 -5.44 -11.53
C ARG A 435 -1.22 -4.63 -12.80
N ALA A 436 -2.15 -3.69 -12.72
CA ALA A 436 -2.46 -2.81 -13.85
C ALA A 436 -1.31 -1.81 -14.06
N GLY A 437 -0.83 -1.67 -15.29
CA GLY A 437 0.24 -0.74 -15.65
C GLY A 437 1.65 -1.32 -15.66
N PHE A 438 1.78 -2.64 -15.49
CA PHE A 438 3.07 -3.29 -15.34
C PHE A 438 3.12 -4.61 -16.12
N ASP A 439 4.18 -4.75 -16.92
CA ASP A 439 4.59 -5.99 -17.54
C ASP A 439 5.27 -6.87 -16.48
N VAL A 440 4.87 -8.13 -16.39
CA VAL A 440 5.45 -9.10 -15.45
C VAL A 440 5.89 -10.34 -16.20
N ILE A 441 7.18 -10.65 -16.13
CA ILE A 441 7.77 -11.81 -16.82
C ILE A 441 8.62 -12.65 -15.87
N ALA A 442 8.61 -13.96 -16.08
CA ALA A 442 9.54 -14.87 -15.44
C ALA A 442 10.96 -14.66 -15.98
N VAL A 443 11.97 -14.79 -15.12
CA VAL A 443 13.40 -14.59 -15.47
C VAL A 443 14.23 -15.80 -15.12
#